data_AF-A0A6V8P766-F1
#
_entry.id   AF-A0A6V8P766-F1
#
_cell.length_a   1.000
_cell.length_b   1.000
_cell.length_c   1.000
_cell.angle_alpha   90.00
_cell.angle_beta   90.00
_cell.angle_gamma   90.00
#
_symmetry.space_group_name_H-M   'P 1'
#
loop_
_entity.id
_entity.type
_entity.pdbx_description
1 polymer ?
#
loop_
_entity_poly.entity_id
_entity_poly.type
_entity_poly.pdbx_seq_one_letter_code
_entity_poly.pdbx_strand_id
1 'polypeptide(L)'
;PAKEFAGPPLQETRVIPRSFVESAPHLVARGRMRKFQGVAASAGIAIGPAYLYRPLTLNAPQRKVEDPEAEWVRFTAAVEKAKAQIKATRDKAVTQVGRAAAEIFTAHLLFLEDPGLLDQMRVQITKEGLNAEAALAKAVAGYADVLRNMDDDLFRQRAADVEDVGQRVLRILRGISDRSLAELPEPAVLVARDLAPSDTFRLEKERVLGFCTAAGGVTSHTAILASSLGLPAVVGLGEKALDIPDGTPLIIDGEAGVVVVNPDEEILAAYRVRRESLVARQVAARQAGQGPALTRDGHRVEVAANVADVASTHAALEYGAEGIGLLRTEFLYLDRPTMPSEEEQVAAYQAIAEVMDQRPVIIRTLDIGGDKPAPYFAIGQELNPFLGW
;
A
#
# COMPACT_ATOMS: atom_id res chain seq x y z
N PRO A 1 76.26 -3.69 -14.04
CA PRO A 1 75.85 -2.74 -12.97
C PRO A 1 74.52 -3.19 -12.36
N ALA A 2 74.62 -4.06 -11.37
CA ALA A 2 73.52 -4.48 -10.52
C ALA A 2 73.19 -3.38 -9.50
N LYS A 3 71.92 -3.25 -9.15
CA LYS A 3 71.49 -2.83 -7.81
C LYS A 3 70.32 -3.71 -7.39
N GLU A 4 70.63 -4.62 -6.48
CA GLU A 4 69.69 -5.29 -5.58
C GLU A 4 69.07 -4.26 -4.64
N PHE A 5 67.81 -4.48 -4.28
CA PHE A 5 67.35 -4.35 -2.89
C PHE A 5 66.29 -5.42 -2.63
N ALA A 6 66.46 -6.12 -1.50
CA ALA A 6 65.74 -7.32 -1.09
C ALA A 6 64.76 -7.04 0.07
N GLY A 7 63.63 -7.77 0.06
CA GLY A 7 62.82 -8.20 1.21
C GLY A 7 61.59 -7.33 1.59
N PRO A 8 60.57 -7.87 2.32
CA PRO A 8 60.48 -9.20 2.96
C PRO A 8 59.12 -9.93 2.65
N PRO A 9 58.62 -10.90 3.46
CA PRO A 9 58.18 -12.23 3.01
C PRO A 9 56.67 -12.37 2.75
N LEU A 10 56.30 -13.48 2.09
CA LEU A 10 54.93 -13.98 1.98
C LEU A 10 54.28 -14.12 3.37
N GLN A 11 53.29 -13.28 3.67
CA GLN A 11 52.39 -13.47 4.82
C GLN A 11 51.14 -14.23 4.37
N GLU A 12 51.12 -15.50 4.77
CA GLU A 12 50.00 -16.28 5.27
C GLU A 12 48.60 -15.93 4.74
N THR A 13 48.11 -16.81 3.87
CA THR A 13 46.68 -17.04 3.67
C THR A 13 46.06 -17.31 5.04
N ARG A 14 45.28 -16.35 5.57
CA ARG A 14 44.48 -16.55 6.79
C ARG A 14 43.51 -17.71 6.55
N VAL A 15 43.90 -18.88 7.06
CA VAL A 15 43.01 -20.00 7.32
C VAL A 15 41.95 -19.49 8.28
N ILE A 16 40.72 -19.30 7.79
CA ILE A 16 39.56 -19.04 8.65
C ILE A 16 39.37 -20.31 9.48
N PRO A 17 39.45 -20.26 10.81
CA PRO A 17 39.30 -21.44 11.64
C PRO A 17 37.89 -22.02 11.49
N ARG A 18 37.83 -23.31 11.12
CA ARG A 18 36.64 -24.16 11.28
C ARG A 18 36.38 -24.36 12.77
N SER A 19 35.70 -23.41 13.40
CA SER A 19 35.10 -23.60 14.73
C SER A 19 34.15 -22.47 15.03
N PHE A 20 32.91 -22.58 14.56
CA PHE A 20 31.69 -22.12 15.23
C PHE A 20 30.52 -22.84 14.55
N VAL A 21 30.54 -24.17 14.68
CA VAL A 21 29.32 -24.98 14.68
C VAL A 21 28.88 -25.01 16.14
N GLU A 22 27.57 -24.90 16.37
CA GLU A 22 26.87 -24.80 17.67
C GLU A 22 26.65 -23.37 18.19
N SER A 23 25.55 -22.76 17.73
CA SER A 23 24.34 -22.60 18.55
C SER A 23 23.36 -21.63 17.87
N ALA A 24 22.64 -22.11 16.87
CA ALA A 24 21.34 -21.54 16.50
C ALA A 24 20.32 -22.65 16.72
N PRO A 25 19.25 -22.44 17.50
CA PRO A 25 18.24 -23.47 17.67
C PRO A 25 17.59 -23.70 16.30
N HIS A 26 17.85 -24.88 15.73
CA HIS A 26 17.05 -25.42 14.63
C HIS A 26 15.61 -25.57 15.12
N LEU A 27 14.82 -24.51 15.01
CA LEU A 27 13.37 -24.60 15.09
C LEU A 27 12.88 -25.19 13.77
N VAL A 28 13.14 -26.48 13.55
CA VAL A 28 12.42 -27.24 12.52
C VAL A 28 10.99 -27.31 13.02
N ALA A 29 10.15 -26.39 12.55
CA ALA A 29 8.71 -26.47 12.73
C ALA A 29 8.27 -27.82 12.14
N ARG A 30 8.03 -28.81 13.02
CA ARG A 30 7.47 -30.11 12.67
C ARG A 30 6.00 -29.93 12.27
N GLY A 31 5.76 -29.33 11.11
CA GLY A 31 4.45 -29.19 10.47
C GLY A 31 4.45 -29.92 9.13
N ARG A 32 3.33 -30.54 8.75
CA ARG A 32 3.15 -31.03 7.37
C ARG A 32 3.08 -29.84 6.42
N MET A 33 3.61 -30.00 5.21
CA MET A 33 3.43 -29.05 4.10
C MET A 33 1.93 -28.79 3.91
N ARG A 34 1.54 -27.52 3.79
CA ARG A 34 0.16 -27.12 3.51
C ARG A 34 0.13 -26.16 2.33
N LYS A 35 -0.94 -26.21 1.55
CA LYS A 35 -1.20 -25.30 0.44
C LYS A 35 -2.52 -24.58 0.68
N PHE A 36 -2.51 -23.26 0.56
CA PHE A 36 -3.70 -22.43 0.57
C PHE A 36 -3.90 -21.86 -0.84
N GLN A 37 -5.16 -21.81 -1.26
CA GLN A 37 -5.58 -21.14 -2.48
C GLN A 37 -6.36 -19.89 -2.06
N GLY A 38 -5.97 -18.75 -2.62
CA GLY A 38 -6.67 -17.49 -2.45
C GLY A 38 -6.79 -16.78 -3.78
N VAL A 39 -6.94 -15.47 -3.70
CA VAL A 39 -7.07 -14.56 -4.82
C VAL A 39 -5.71 -13.91 -5.10
N ALA A 40 -5.25 -14.01 -6.34
CA ALA A 40 -4.06 -13.31 -6.82
C ALA A 40 -4.29 -11.79 -6.74
N ALA A 41 -3.49 -11.10 -5.93
CA ALA A 41 -3.59 -9.65 -5.73
C ALA A 41 -2.46 -8.90 -6.42
N SER A 42 -1.24 -9.45 -6.36
CA SER A 42 -0.08 -8.88 -7.03
C SER A 42 0.90 -9.97 -7.42
N ALA A 43 1.37 -9.95 -8.66
CA ALA A 43 2.20 -10.99 -9.24
C ALA A 43 3.61 -11.05 -8.63
N GLY A 44 4.30 -12.17 -8.86
CA GLY A 44 5.66 -12.42 -8.38
C GLY A 44 5.73 -13.53 -7.36
N ILE A 45 6.95 -13.82 -6.89
CA ILE A 45 7.23 -14.92 -5.95
C ILE A 45 8.00 -14.40 -4.75
N ALA A 46 7.40 -14.49 -3.57
CA ALA A 46 8.06 -14.23 -2.30
C ALA A 46 8.41 -15.53 -1.59
N ILE A 47 9.60 -15.62 -1.01
CA ILE A 47 10.07 -16.79 -0.25
C ILE A 47 10.77 -16.28 1.00
N GLY A 48 10.28 -16.67 2.18
CA GLY A 48 10.87 -16.24 3.45
C GLY A 48 10.14 -16.82 4.67
N PRO A 49 10.62 -16.52 5.89
CA PRO A 49 9.92 -16.89 7.11
C PRO A 49 8.60 -16.13 7.20
N ALA A 50 7.55 -16.79 7.68
CA ALA A 50 6.27 -16.16 8.00
C ALA A 50 6.42 -15.21 9.19
N TYR A 51 5.78 -14.05 9.09
CA TYR A 51 5.61 -13.13 10.21
C TYR A 51 4.13 -12.77 10.33
N LEU A 52 3.50 -13.19 11.42
CA LEU A 52 2.09 -12.97 11.69
C LEU A 52 1.88 -11.57 12.27
N TYR A 53 1.40 -10.68 11.42
CA TYR A 53 0.98 -9.36 11.83
C TYR A 53 -0.42 -9.38 12.43
N ARG A 54 -0.48 -9.04 13.71
CA ARG A 54 -1.72 -8.78 14.44
C ARG A 54 -1.69 -7.32 14.88
N PRO A 55 -2.47 -6.44 14.24
CA PRO A 55 -2.59 -5.07 14.72
C PRO A 55 -3.08 -5.08 16.17
N LEU A 56 -2.49 -4.22 16.99
CA LEU A 56 -2.85 -4.16 18.41
C LEU A 56 -4.27 -3.61 18.54
N THR A 57 -5.22 -4.45 18.95
CA THR A 57 -6.55 -4.00 19.34
C THR A 57 -6.45 -3.28 20.67
N LEU A 58 -6.65 -1.96 20.65
CA LEU A 58 -6.61 -1.17 21.87
C LEU A 58 -7.96 -1.22 22.57
N ASN A 59 -7.93 -1.62 23.85
CA ASN A 59 -9.09 -1.47 24.72
C ASN A 59 -9.26 0.02 25.07
N ALA A 60 -10.52 0.46 25.07
CA ALA A 60 -10.93 1.79 25.51
C ALA A 60 -11.71 1.68 26.83
N PRO A 61 -11.04 1.41 27.97
CA PRO A 61 -11.73 1.29 29.25
C PRO A 61 -12.44 2.61 29.57
N GLN A 62 -13.72 2.50 29.88
CA GLN A 62 -14.54 3.63 30.27
C GLN A 62 -14.17 4.07 31.68
N ARG A 63 -13.87 5.36 31.84
CA ARG A 63 -13.73 6.04 33.13
C ARG A 63 -14.50 7.35 33.10
N LYS A 64 -14.94 7.78 34.28
CA LYS A 64 -15.58 9.09 34.43
C LYS A 64 -14.51 10.18 34.42
N VAL A 65 -14.77 11.25 33.71
CA VAL A 65 -13.87 12.41 33.62
C VAL A 65 -14.22 13.44 34.69
N GLU A 66 -13.21 13.94 35.38
CA GLU A 66 -13.36 15.00 36.39
C GLU A 66 -13.39 16.40 35.76
N ASP A 67 -12.58 16.63 34.73
CA ASP A 67 -12.52 17.87 33.95
C ASP A 67 -12.82 17.59 32.47
N PRO A 68 -14.09 17.73 32.04
CA PRO A 68 -14.48 17.44 30.67
C PRO A 68 -13.86 18.38 29.62
N GLU A 69 -13.56 19.63 29.98
CA GLU A 69 -12.95 20.58 29.04
C GLU A 69 -11.47 20.24 28.82
N ALA A 70 -10.73 19.88 29.88
CA ALA A 70 -9.36 19.39 29.73
C ALA A 70 -9.30 18.11 28.88
N GLU A 71 -10.25 17.19 29.06
CA GLU A 71 -10.33 15.97 28.25
C GLU A 71 -10.69 16.26 26.78
N TRP A 72 -11.55 17.25 26.52
CA TRP A 72 -11.84 17.73 25.17
C TRP A 72 -10.61 18.31 24.48
N VAL A 73 -9.81 19.12 25.20
CA VAL A 73 -8.52 19.61 24.68
C VAL A 73 -7.55 18.45 24.39
N ARG A 74 -7.49 17.45 25.27
CA ARG A 74 -6.67 16.25 25.04
C ARG A 74 -7.10 15.49 23.78
N PHE A 75 -8.40 15.34 23.57
CA PHE A 75 -8.96 14.70 22.38
C PHE A 75 -8.62 15.46 21.10
N THR A 76 -8.89 16.75 21.05
CA THR A 76 -8.64 17.57 19.85
C THR A 76 -7.15 17.61 19.49
N ALA A 77 -6.25 17.68 20.48
CA ALA A 77 -4.81 17.55 20.25
C ALA A 77 -4.42 16.20 19.63
N ALA A 78 -5.06 15.10 20.05
CA ALA A 78 -4.83 13.78 19.46
C ALA A 78 -5.33 13.68 18.02
N VAL A 79 -6.49 14.28 17.72
CA VAL A 79 -7.03 14.38 16.36
C VAL A 79 -6.09 15.16 15.44
N GLU A 80 -5.58 16.32 15.88
CA GLU A 80 -4.65 17.12 15.06
C GLU A 80 -3.33 16.37 14.79
N LYS A 81 -2.82 15.64 15.79
CA LYS A 81 -1.66 14.76 15.58
C LYS A 81 -1.97 13.62 14.60
N ALA A 82 -3.17 13.04 14.65
CA ALA A 82 -3.59 12.01 13.70
C ALA A 82 -3.68 12.56 12.27
N LYS A 83 -4.29 13.74 12.09
CA LYS A 83 -4.35 14.44 10.79
C LYS A 83 -2.96 14.69 10.23
N ALA A 84 -2.01 15.15 11.04
CA ALA A 84 -0.63 15.37 10.61
C ALA A 84 0.03 14.06 10.12
N GLN A 85 -0.15 12.96 10.84
CA GLN A 85 0.36 11.64 10.42
C GLN A 85 -0.28 11.13 9.13
N ILE A 86 -1.60 11.32 8.97
CA ILE A 86 -2.33 10.91 7.76
C ILE A 86 -1.86 11.74 6.56
N LYS A 87 -1.72 13.07 6.71
CA LYS A 87 -1.18 13.95 5.67
C LYS A 87 0.22 13.51 5.23
N ALA A 88 1.12 13.24 6.17
CA ALA A 88 2.46 12.74 5.85
C ALA A 88 2.42 11.38 5.10
N THR A 89 1.48 10.50 5.45
CA THR A 89 1.31 9.21 4.76
C THR A 89 0.75 9.39 3.35
N ARG A 90 -0.25 10.28 3.19
CA ARG A 90 -0.81 10.66 1.90
C ARG A 90 0.26 11.22 0.96
N ASP A 91 1.11 12.12 1.45
CA ASP A 91 2.13 12.76 0.61
C ASP A 91 3.20 11.73 0.16
N LYS A 92 3.52 10.74 1.00
CA LYS A 92 4.30 9.56 0.60
C LYS A 92 3.56 8.69 -0.43
N ALA A 93 2.25 8.51 -0.28
CA ALA A 93 1.46 7.73 -1.22
C ALA A 93 1.43 8.36 -2.62
N VAL A 94 1.23 9.67 -2.70
CA VAL A 94 1.26 10.43 -3.95
C VAL A 94 2.60 10.22 -4.68
N THR A 95 3.72 10.25 -3.94
CA THR A 95 5.06 10.12 -4.54
C THR A 95 5.44 8.69 -4.91
N GLN A 96 5.02 7.68 -4.13
CA GLN A 96 5.48 6.30 -4.31
C GLN A 96 4.56 5.44 -5.19
N VAL A 97 3.27 5.75 -5.20
CA VAL A 97 2.24 4.92 -5.84
C VAL A 97 1.39 5.71 -6.82
N GLY A 98 1.16 7.00 -6.53
CA GLY A 98 0.36 7.91 -7.35
C GLY A 98 -0.89 8.41 -6.63
N ARG A 99 -1.55 9.41 -7.23
CA ARG A 99 -2.67 10.12 -6.59
C ARG A 99 -3.87 9.23 -6.26
N ALA A 100 -4.22 8.27 -7.11
CA ALA A 100 -5.38 7.41 -6.90
C ALA A 100 -5.33 6.61 -5.58
N ALA A 101 -4.13 6.16 -5.17
CA ALA A 101 -3.97 5.48 -3.88
C ALA A 101 -3.96 6.45 -2.68
N ALA A 102 -3.67 7.73 -2.92
CA ALA A 102 -3.66 8.75 -1.90
C ALA A 102 -5.08 9.20 -1.50
N GLU A 103 -6.07 9.03 -2.37
CA GLU A 103 -7.47 9.41 -2.12
C GLU A 103 -8.09 8.73 -0.90
N ILE A 104 -7.64 7.52 -0.58
CA ILE A 104 -8.04 6.81 0.65
C ILE A 104 -7.71 7.66 1.89
N PHE A 105 -6.54 8.29 1.91
CA PHE A 105 -6.15 9.16 3.02
C PHE A 105 -6.88 10.50 3.03
N THR A 106 -7.32 11.00 1.86
CA THR A 106 -8.21 12.16 1.79
C THR A 106 -9.52 11.87 2.51
N ALA A 107 -10.13 10.71 2.25
CA ALA A 107 -11.34 10.27 2.96
C ALA A 107 -11.11 10.14 4.48
N HIS A 108 -9.96 9.62 4.90
CA HIS A 108 -9.59 9.54 6.32
C HIS A 108 -9.52 10.91 7.00
N LEU A 109 -8.98 11.92 6.30
CA LEU A 109 -8.91 13.29 6.81
C LEU A 109 -10.30 13.92 6.94
N LEU A 110 -11.15 13.76 5.92
CA LEU A 110 -12.52 14.25 5.94
C LEU A 110 -13.32 13.66 7.11
N PHE A 111 -13.15 12.37 7.41
CA PHE A 111 -13.79 11.76 8.58
C PHE A 111 -13.37 12.42 9.91
N LEU A 112 -12.08 12.76 10.08
CA LEU A 112 -11.60 13.47 11.28
C LEU A 112 -12.01 14.94 11.35
N GLU A 113 -12.51 15.49 10.24
CA GLU A 113 -13.00 16.87 10.12
C GLU A 113 -14.53 16.94 10.16
N ASP A 114 -15.22 15.80 10.17
CA ASP A 114 -16.68 15.73 10.18
C ASP A 114 -17.26 16.41 11.43
N PRO A 115 -18.06 17.49 11.27
CA PRO A 115 -18.66 18.18 12.41
C PRO A 115 -19.57 17.27 13.23
N GLY A 116 -20.26 16.31 12.60
CA GLY A 116 -21.13 15.35 13.28
C GLY A 116 -20.35 14.49 14.27
N LEU A 117 -19.20 13.96 13.85
CA LEU A 117 -18.29 13.19 14.70
C LEU A 117 -17.80 14.04 15.87
N LEU A 118 -17.32 15.26 15.58
CA LEU A 118 -16.76 16.17 16.60
C LEU A 118 -17.82 16.60 17.62
N ASP A 119 -19.04 16.90 17.19
CA ASP A 119 -20.15 17.26 18.06
C ASP A 119 -20.60 16.08 18.93
N GLN A 120 -20.69 14.88 18.34
CA GLN A 120 -21.00 13.66 19.09
C GLN A 120 -19.94 13.38 20.15
N MET A 121 -18.66 13.50 19.80
CA MET A 121 -17.54 13.36 20.74
C MET A 121 -17.61 14.40 21.86
N ARG A 122 -17.91 15.66 21.53
CA ARG A 122 -18.03 16.73 22.52
C ARG A 122 -19.16 16.45 23.50
N VAL A 123 -20.32 16.00 23.03
CA VAL A 123 -21.45 15.63 23.88
C VAL A 123 -21.10 14.46 24.80
N GLN A 124 -20.45 13.42 24.28
CA GLN A 124 -20.07 12.24 25.07
C GLN A 124 -19.06 12.59 26.18
N ILE A 125 -18.10 13.47 25.90
CA ILE A 125 -17.12 13.90 26.90
C ILE A 125 -17.75 14.85 27.92
N THR A 126 -18.45 15.89 27.45
CA THR A 126 -18.93 16.99 28.31
C THR A 126 -20.22 16.68 29.07
N LYS A 127 -21.17 15.97 28.44
CA LYS A 127 -22.49 15.67 29.03
C LYS A 127 -22.56 14.27 29.63
N GLU A 128 -22.01 13.26 28.94
CA GLU A 128 -22.01 11.88 29.43
C GLU A 128 -20.84 11.59 30.39
N GLY A 129 -19.83 12.47 30.43
CA GLY A 129 -18.67 12.35 31.32
C GLY A 129 -17.71 11.22 30.93
N LEU A 130 -17.73 10.80 29.66
CA LEU A 130 -16.86 9.75 29.14
C LEU A 130 -15.45 10.27 28.88
N ASN A 131 -14.43 9.44 29.12
CA ASN A 131 -13.08 9.73 28.66
C ASN A 131 -12.98 9.64 27.13
N ALA A 132 -12.01 10.37 26.57
CA ALA A 132 -11.80 10.51 25.13
C ALA A 132 -11.67 9.16 24.42
N GLU A 133 -10.99 8.18 25.03
CA GLU A 133 -10.86 6.84 24.43
C GLU A 133 -12.21 6.12 24.27
N ALA A 134 -13.03 6.13 25.32
CA ALA A 134 -14.32 5.44 25.32
C ALA A 134 -15.35 6.16 24.43
N ALA A 135 -15.35 7.49 24.45
CA ALA A 135 -16.17 8.30 23.55
C ALA A 135 -15.80 8.01 22.08
N LEU A 136 -14.51 8.01 21.75
CA LEU A 136 -14.03 7.73 20.40
C LEU A 136 -14.43 6.33 19.92
N ALA A 137 -14.22 5.31 20.76
CA ALA A 137 -14.59 3.94 20.43
C ALA A 137 -16.11 3.81 20.16
N LYS A 138 -16.94 4.48 20.98
CA LYS A 138 -18.40 4.49 20.82
C LYS A 138 -18.83 5.21 19.55
N ALA A 139 -18.26 6.37 19.26
CA ALA A 139 -18.57 7.15 18.07
C ALA A 139 -18.16 6.41 16.78
N VAL A 140 -16.92 5.92 16.71
CA VAL A 140 -16.39 5.16 15.57
C VAL A 140 -17.21 3.90 15.31
N ALA A 141 -17.56 3.14 16.35
CA ALA A 141 -18.40 1.95 16.20
C ALA A 141 -19.77 2.30 15.60
N GLY A 142 -20.41 3.38 16.07
CA GLY A 142 -21.69 3.83 15.52
C GLY A 142 -21.61 4.22 14.04
N TYR A 143 -20.59 4.98 13.64
CA TYR A 143 -20.37 5.33 12.23
C TYR A 143 -20.07 4.10 11.37
N ALA A 144 -19.21 3.19 11.85
CA ALA A 144 -18.88 1.97 11.14
C ALA A 144 -20.11 1.08 10.95
N ASP A 145 -20.98 0.96 11.95
CA ASP A 145 -22.22 0.19 11.85
C ASP A 145 -23.20 0.80 10.85
N VAL A 146 -23.32 2.13 10.80
CA VAL A 146 -24.13 2.81 9.78
C VAL A 146 -23.62 2.47 8.38
N LEU A 147 -22.31 2.57 8.15
CA LEU A 147 -21.69 2.26 6.85
C LEU A 147 -21.85 0.79 6.44
N ARG A 148 -21.71 -0.16 7.38
CA ARG A 148 -21.91 -1.60 7.10
C ARG A 148 -23.32 -1.95 6.69
N ASN A 149 -24.31 -1.21 7.19
CA ASN A 149 -25.73 -1.46 6.93
C ASN A 149 -26.24 -0.77 5.66
N MET A 150 -25.38 -0.07 4.91
CA MET A 150 -25.72 0.47 3.61
C MET A 150 -25.68 -0.62 2.52
N ASP A 151 -26.56 -0.51 1.53
CA ASP A 151 -26.70 -1.51 0.45
C ASP A 151 -25.53 -1.50 -0.56
N ASP A 152 -24.77 -0.41 -0.62
CA ASP A 152 -23.63 -0.23 -1.52
C ASP A 152 -22.35 -0.89 -0.98
N ASP A 153 -21.69 -1.70 -1.81
CA ASP A 153 -20.43 -2.37 -1.47
C ASP A 153 -19.29 -1.40 -1.13
N LEU A 154 -19.22 -0.25 -1.80
CA LEU A 154 -18.20 0.78 -1.54
C LEU A 154 -18.40 1.39 -0.16
N PHE A 155 -19.63 1.69 0.25
CA PHE A 155 -19.91 2.21 1.59
C PHE A 155 -19.61 1.17 2.67
N ARG A 156 -19.93 -0.11 2.43
CA ARG A 156 -19.55 -1.19 3.35
C ARG A 156 -18.03 -1.30 3.54
N GLN A 157 -17.26 -1.14 2.47
CA GLN A 157 -15.79 -1.16 2.53
C GLN A 157 -15.23 0.02 3.36
N ARG A 158 -15.86 1.20 3.30
CA ARG A 158 -15.45 2.38 4.09
C ARG A 158 -15.62 2.24 5.60
N ALA A 159 -16.40 1.25 6.08
CA ALA A 159 -16.52 1.01 7.51
C ALA A 159 -15.15 0.65 8.14
N ALA A 160 -14.34 -0.14 7.44
CA ALA A 160 -13.00 -0.51 7.89
C ALA A 160 -12.05 0.70 7.93
N ASP A 161 -12.20 1.64 6.98
CA ASP A 161 -11.41 2.87 6.91
C ASP A 161 -11.70 3.77 8.13
N VAL A 162 -12.97 3.93 8.49
CA VAL A 162 -13.40 4.67 9.70
C VAL A 162 -12.81 4.05 10.97
N GLU A 163 -12.80 2.72 11.05
CA GLU A 163 -12.19 2.00 12.17
C GLU A 163 -10.68 2.18 12.23
N ASP A 164 -9.97 2.14 11.09
CA ASP A 164 -8.53 2.38 11.02
C ASP A 164 -8.17 3.79 11.56
N VAL A 165 -8.93 4.79 11.12
CA VAL A 165 -8.76 6.18 11.59
C VAL A 165 -9.03 6.31 13.08
N GLY A 166 -10.10 5.67 13.58
CA GLY A 166 -10.41 5.63 15.01
C GLY A 166 -9.30 4.97 15.83
N GLN A 167 -8.77 3.84 15.37
CA GLN A 167 -7.65 3.16 16.04
C GLN A 167 -6.39 4.03 16.07
N ARG A 168 -6.10 4.79 15.01
CA ARG A 168 -4.98 5.72 14.99
C ARG A 168 -5.10 6.81 16.06
N VAL A 169 -6.25 7.47 16.18
CA VAL A 169 -6.47 8.48 17.22
C VAL A 169 -6.39 7.85 18.62
N LEU A 170 -6.95 6.65 18.79
CA LEU A 170 -6.90 5.91 20.05
C LEU A 170 -5.45 5.58 20.49
N ARG A 171 -4.58 5.17 19.54
CA ARG A 171 -3.15 4.95 19.83
C ARG A 171 -2.46 6.21 20.32
N ILE A 172 -2.75 7.34 19.68
CA ILE A 172 -2.21 8.65 20.08
C ILE A 172 -2.66 9.01 21.50
N LEU A 173 -3.96 8.86 21.81
CA LEU A 173 -4.51 9.14 23.14
C LEU A 173 -3.86 8.29 24.23
N ARG A 174 -3.52 7.04 23.90
CA ARG A 174 -2.88 6.08 24.81
C ARG A 174 -1.36 6.25 24.90
N GLY A 175 -0.75 7.12 24.09
CA GLY A 175 0.70 7.27 24.00
C GLY A 175 1.40 6.01 23.50
N ILE A 176 0.68 5.12 22.82
CA ILE A 176 1.24 3.87 22.30
C ILE A 176 1.87 4.18 20.96
N SER A 177 3.19 4.06 20.89
CA SER A 177 3.89 4.02 19.60
C SER A 177 3.44 2.78 18.85
N ASP A 178 3.06 2.95 17.59
CA ASP A 178 2.80 1.80 16.72
C ASP A 178 4.03 0.88 16.74
N ARG A 179 3.83 -0.42 16.92
CA ARG A 179 4.84 -1.39 16.51
C ARG A 179 4.96 -1.27 15.01
N SER A 180 6.05 -0.66 14.57
CA SER A 180 6.27 -0.46 13.16
C SER A 180 6.45 -1.81 12.48
N LEU A 181 5.85 -2.02 11.31
CA LEU A 181 6.29 -3.07 10.39
C LEU A 181 7.77 -2.88 9.99
N ALA A 182 8.37 -1.71 10.30
CA ALA A 182 9.82 -1.46 10.23
C ALA A 182 10.66 -2.21 11.28
N GLU A 183 10.05 -2.74 12.35
CA GLU A 183 10.77 -3.48 13.40
C GLU A 183 10.88 -4.99 13.09
N LEU A 184 10.60 -5.40 11.84
CA LEU A 184 10.87 -6.76 11.40
C LEU A 184 12.36 -7.08 11.60
N PRO A 185 12.72 -8.05 12.46
CA PRO A 185 14.13 -8.32 12.78
C PRO A 185 14.90 -8.81 11.55
N GLU A 186 14.21 -9.46 10.61
CA GLU A 186 14.74 -9.98 9.36
C GLU A 186 13.69 -9.89 8.24
N PRO A 187 14.11 -9.91 6.95
CA PRO A 187 13.17 -9.93 5.83
C PRO A 187 12.23 -11.14 5.90
N ALA A 188 10.93 -10.88 5.84
CA ALA A 188 9.89 -11.87 6.09
C ALA A 188 8.71 -11.76 5.13
N VAL A 189 7.91 -12.82 5.08
CA VAL A 189 6.63 -12.82 4.40
C VAL A 189 5.52 -12.54 5.41
N LEU A 190 4.77 -11.47 5.19
CA LEU A 190 3.75 -11.01 6.12
C LEU A 190 2.48 -11.86 5.99
N VAL A 191 1.97 -12.35 7.12
CA VAL A 191 0.66 -13.00 7.22
C VAL A 191 -0.22 -12.10 8.09
N ALA A 192 -1.39 -11.71 7.61
CA ALA A 192 -2.31 -10.87 8.38
C ALA A 192 -3.76 -11.31 8.21
N ARG A 193 -4.65 -10.89 9.11
CA ARG A 193 -6.10 -11.04 8.89
C ARG A 193 -6.52 -10.20 7.69
N ASP A 194 -6.16 -8.93 7.76
CA ASP A 194 -6.34 -7.92 6.75
C ASP A 194 -5.22 -6.89 6.91
N LEU A 195 -5.00 -6.06 5.90
CA LEU A 195 -4.08 -4.92 5.98
C LEU A 195 -4.84 -3.64 5.66
N ALA A 196 -4.93 -2.76 6.67
CA ALA A 196 -5.48 -1.44 6.43
C ALA A 196 -4.60 -0.69 5.42
N PRO A 197 -5.16 0.28 4.68
CA PRO A 197 -4.37 1.16 3.82
C PRO A 197 -3.18 1.76 4.58
N SER A 198 -3.40 2.19 5.82
CA SER A 198 -2.36 2.82 6.62
C SER A 198 -1.26 1.85 7.08
N ASP A 199 -1.52 0.54 7.13
CA ASP A 199 -0.49 -0.48 7.40
C ASP A 199 0.33 -0.76 6.15
N THR A 200 -0.32 -0.82 4.98
CA THR A 200 0.32 -1.16 3.71
C THR A 200 1.39 -0.13 3.30
N PHE A 201 1.13 1.15 3.53
CA PHE A 201 2.12 2.22 3.27
C PHE A 201 3.28 2.27 4.27
N ARG A 202 3.22 1.49 5.34
CA ARG A 202 4.30 1.38 6.33
C ARG A 202 5.17 0.15 6.12
N LEU A 203 4.83 -0.67 5.13
CA LEU A 203 5.66 -1.80 4.73
C LEU A 203 6.98 -1.28 4.16
N GLU A 204 8.08 -1.63 4.80
CA GLU A 204 9.41 -1.40 4.23
C GLU A 204 9.67 -2.47 3.18
N LYS A 205 9.77 -2.07 1.90
CA LYS A 205 10.00 -2.99 0.76
C LYS A 205 11.25 -3.87 0.93
N GLU A 206 12.24 -3.40 1.69
CA GLU A 206 13.48 -4.13 1.97
C GLU A 206 13.29 -5.26 3.01
N ARG A 207 12.27 -5.16 3.86
CA ARG A 207 11.99 -6.15 4.93
C ARG A 207 10.76 -7.00 4.64
N VAL A 208 9.80 -6.50 3.88
CA VAL A 208 8.58 -7.23 3.53
C VAL A 208 8.76 -7.82 2.14
N LEU A 209 9.01 -9.12 2.07
CA LEU A 209 9.27 -9.83 0.81
C LEU A 209 8.00 -10.03 -0.04
N GLY A 210 6.85 -9.97 0.62
CA GLY A 210 5.51 -10.20 0.09
C GLY A 210 4.54 -10.37 1.25
N PHE A 211 3.24 -10.46 0.97
CA PHE A 211 2.25 -10.62 2.02
C PHE A 211 1.03 -11.43 1.60
N CYS A 212 0.37 -12.05 2.58
CA CYS A 212 -0.92 -12.68 2.36
C CYS A 212 -1.91 -12.42 3.49
N THR A 213 -3.20 -12.33 3.13
CA THR A 213 -4.27 -12.01 4.07
C THR A 213 -5.34 -13.10 4.15
N ALA A 214 -5.93 -13.27 5.33
CA ALA A 214 -7.05 -14.19 5.53
C ALA A 214 -8.34 -13.66 4.87
N ALA A 215 -8.58 -12.34 4.96
CA ALA A 215 -9.68 -11.63 4.33
C ALA A 215 -9.23 -10.87 3.06
N GLY A 216 -10.17 -10.22 2.38
CA GLY A 216 -9.91 -9.42 1.18
C GLY A 216 -10.27 -10.12 -0.13
N GLY A 217 -10.47 -9.31 -1.17
CA GLY A 217 -10.83 -9.74 -2.52
C GLY A 217 -10.09 -8.95 -3.60
N VAL A 218 -10.37 -9.25 -4.89
CA VAL A 218 -9.66 -8.66 -6.05
C VAL A 218 -9.75 -7.11 -6.05
N THR A 219 -10.88 -6.56 -5.59
CA THR A 219 -11.14 -5.11 -5.55
C THR A 219 -10.76 -4.46 -4.22
N SER A 220 -10.17 -5.20 -3.28
CA SER A 220 -9.75 -4.62 -2.01
C SER A 220 -8.64 -3.59 -2.20
N HIS A 221 -8.64 -2.53 -1.39
CA HIS A 221 -7.55 -1.55 -1.34
C HIS A 221 -6.19 -2.22 -1.18
N THR A 222 -6.13 -3.28 -0.38
CA THR A 222 -4.93 -4.10 -0.17
C THR A 222 -4.38 -4.68 -1.48
N ALA A 223 -5.25 -5.16 -2.39
CA ALA A 223 -4.81 -5.71 -3.67
C ALA A 223 -4.26 -4.65 -4.62
N ILE A 224 -4.91 -3.48 -4.69
CA ILE A 224 -4.45 -2.34 -5.48
C ILE A 224 -3.08 -1.87 -4.97
N LEU A 225 -2.96 -1.68 -3.64
CA LEU A 225 -1.73 -1.23 -3.01
C LEU A 225 -0.59 -2.26 -3.16
N ALA A 226 -0.88 -3.56 -3.10
CA ALA A 226 0.12 -4.61 -3.34
C ALA A 226 0.79 -4.47 -4.70
N SER A 227 -0.03 -4.32 -5.74
CA SER A 227 0.40 -4.19 -7.13
C SER A 227 1.26 -2.94 -7.32
N SER A 228 0.81 -1.81 -6.78
CA SER A 228 1.55 -0.56 -6.83
C SER A 228 2.88 -0.58 -6.06
N LEU A 229 2.95 -1.32 -4.95
CA LEU A 229 4.19 -1.49 -4.19
C LEU A 229 5.17 -2.46 -4.87
N GLY A 230 4.70 -3.27 -5.83
CA GLY A 230 5.47 -4.31 -6.49
C GLY A 230 5.75 -5.51 -5.59
N LEU A 231 4.95 -5.71 -4.55
CA LEU A 231 5.09 -6.82 -3.60
C LEU A 231 4.20 -7.99 -4.03
N PRO A 232 4.71 -9.23 -4.12
CA PRO A 232 3.89 -10.40 -4.37
C PRO A 232 2.83 -10.56 -3.27
N ALA A 233 1.57 -10.73 -3.67
CA ALA A 233 0.47 -10.80 -2.70
C ALA A 233 -0.66 -11.74 -3.10
N VAL A 234 -1.21 -12.42 -2.08
CA VAL A 234 -2.41 -13.29 -2.19
C VAL A 234 -3.36 -12.97 -1.06
N VAL A 235 -4.62 -12.67 -1.38
CA VAL A 235 -5.64 -12.28 -0.40
C VAL A 235 -6.74 -13.34 -0.30
N GLY A 236 -7.56 -13.28 0.76
CA GLY A 236 -8.72 -14.16 0.91
C GLY A 236 -8.38 -15.63 1.15
N LEU A 237 -7.32 -15.94 1.91
CA LEU A 237 -6.90 -17.31 2.23
C LEU A 237 -7.78 -18.01 3.29
N GLY A 238 -8.64 -17.25 3.97
CA GLY A 238 -9.45 -17.70 5.09
C GLY A 238 -8.69 -17.76 6.42
N GLU A 239 -9.45 -17.88 7.52
CA GLU A 239 -8.95 -17.79 8.90
C GLU A 239 -7.82 -18.77 9.24
N LYS A 240 -7.79 -19.95 8.61
CA LYS A 240 -6.77 -20.97 8.83
C LYS A 240 -5.35 -20.50 8.47
N ALA A 241 -5.21 -19.46 7.65
CA ALA A 241 -3.92 -18.84 7.37
C ALA A 241 -3.32 -18.16 8.61
N LEU A 242 -4.14 -17.73 9.58
CA LEU A 242 -3.67 -17.08 10.82
C LEU A 242 -3.11 -18.06 11.85
N ASP A 243 -3.25 -19.36 11.60
CA ASP A 243 -2.65 -20.43 12.40
C ASP A 243 -1.22 -20.76 11.95
N ILE A 244 -0.66 -20.02 10.99
CA ILE A 244 0.73 -20.19 10.55
C ILE A 244 1.64 -19.59 11.63
N PRO A 245 2.53 -20.40 12.25
CA PRO A 245 3.45 -19.88 13.26
C PRO A 245 4.52 -18.97 12.66
N ASP A 246 4.94 -17.97 13.44
CA ASP A 246 6.09 -17.13 13.10
C ASP A 246 7.35 -17.97 12.83
N GLY A 247 8.16 -17.54 11.87
CA GLY A 247 9.37 -18.22 11.44
C GLY A 247 9.14 -19.42 10.51
N THR A 248 7.88 -19.84 10.28
CA THR A 248 7.59 -20.96 9.37
C THR A 248 7.98 -20.61 7.94
N PRO A 249 8.75 -21.43 7.21
CA PRO A 249 9.07 -21.17 5.81
C PRO A 249 7.81 -21.06 4.96
N LEU A 250 7.71 -20.01 4.15
CA LEU A 250 6.51 -19.71 3.37
C LEU A 250 6.87 -19.25 1.96
N ILE A 251 6.07 -19.67 1.00
CA ILE A 251 6.15 -19.23 -0.40
C ILE A 251 4.82 -18.58 -0.76
N ILE A 252 4.88 -17.39 -1.34
CA ILE A 252 3.75 -16.75 -2.00
C ILE A 252 4.00 -16.79 -3.50
N ASP A 253 3.06 -17.38 -4.24
CA ASP A 253 2.95 -17.28 -5.69
C ASP A 253 1.78 -16.34 -5.99
N GLY A 254 2.11 -15.06 -6.12
CA GLY A 254 1.13 -14.00 -6.30
C GLY A 254 0.45 -14.02 -7.66
N GLU A 255 1.06 -14.69 -8.65
CA GLU A 255 0.47 -14.93 -9.97
C GLU A 255 -0.55 -16.07 -9.92
N ALA A 256 -0.21 -17.19 -9.26
CA ALA A 256 -1.11 -18.34 -9.14
C ALA A 256 -2.17 -18.19 -8.03
N GLY A 257 -2.07 -17.18 -7.18
CA GLY A 257 -2.95 -17.02 -6.01
C GLY A 257 -2.71 -18.10 -4.94
N VAL A 258 -1.47 -18.59 -4.81
CA VAL A 258 -1.13 -19.75 -3.98
C VAL A 258 -0.18 -19.36 -2.86
N VAL A 259 -0.43 -19.91 -1.67
CA VAL A 259 0.52 -19.88 -0.55
C VAL A 259 0.90 -21.29 -0.14
N VAL A 260 2.21 -21.56 -0.09
CA VAL A 260 2.77 -22.84 0.36
C VAL A 260 3.44 -22.65 1.70
N VAL A 261 3.00 -23.40 2.70
CA VAL A 261 3.48 -23.32 4.08
C VAL A 261 4.31 -24.55 4.40
N ASN A 262 5.48 -24.32 4.99
CA ASN A 262 6.49 -25.32 5.28
C ASN A 262 6.80 -26.22 4.06
N PRO A 263 7.17 -25.63 2.89
CA PRO A 263 7.58 -26.40 1.72
C PRO A 263 8.79 -27.28 2.06
N ASP A 264 8.86 -28.45 1.42
CA ASP A 264 10.08 -29.25 1.42
C ASP A 264 11.15 -28.60 0.52
N GLU A 265 12.37 -29.14 0.58
CA GLU A 265 13.51 -28.63 -0.19
C GLU A 265 13.30 -28.72 -1.71
N GLU A 266 12.56 -29.73 -2.18
CA GLU A 266 12.29 -29.90 -3.61
C GLU A 266 11.40 -28.76 -4.14
N ILE A 267 10.28 -28.49 -3.44
CA ILE A 267 9.38 -27.39 -3.77
C ILE A 267 10.08 -26.05 -3.61
N LEU A 268 10.86 -25.87 -2.53
CA LEU A 268 11.61 -24.64 -2.30
C LEU A 268 12.61 -24.36 -3.42
N ALA A 269 13.36 -25.37 -3.88
CA ALA A 269 14.29 -25.26 -4.99
C ALA A 269 13.56 -24.90 -6.30
N ALA A 270 12.44 -25.57 -6.60
CA ALA A 270 11.66 -25.29 -7.80
C ALA A 270 11.16 -23.84 -7.84
N TYR A 271 10.66 -23.32 -6.71
CA TYR A 271 10.19 -21.93 -6.61
C TYR A 271 11.33 -20.91 -6.67
N ARG A 272 12.52 -21.21 -6.14
CA ARG A 272 13.71 -20.36 -6.30
C ARG A 272 14.08 -20.20 -7.77
N VAL A 273 14.15 -21.31 -8.52
CA VAL A 273 14.41 -21.29 -9.97
C VAL A 273 13.33 -20.50 -10.72
N ARG A 274 12.05 -20.71 -10.38
CA ARG A 274 10.95 -19.95 -10.99
C ARG A 274 11.06 -18.45 -10.71
N ARG A 275 11.38 -18.06 -9.47
CA ARG A 275 11.59 -16.66 -9.08
C ARG A 275 12.74 -16.03 -9.88
N GLU A 276 13.87 -16.71 -9.97
CA GLU A 276 15.03 -16.25 -10.75
C GLU A 276 14.68 -16.10 -12.24
N SER A 277 13.95 -17.07 -12.81
CA SER A 277 13.48 -16.98 -14.20
C SER A 277 12.51 -15.82 -14.40
N LEU A 278 11.62 -15.52 -13.45
CA LEU A 278 10.70 -14.38 -13.55
C LEU A 278 11.47 -13.05 -13.52
N VAL A 279 12.40 -12.90 -12.58
CA VAL A 279 13.25 -11.70 -12.49
C VAL A 279 14.08 -11.52 -13.76
N ALA A 280 14.71 -12.58 -14.26
CA ALA A 280 15.47 -12.54 -15.50
C ALA A 280 14.60 -12.16 -16.72
N ARG A 281 13.38 -12.70 -16.81
CA ARG A 281 12.42 -12.33 -17.85
C ARG A 281 11.99 -10.88 -17.76
N GLN A 282 11.74 -10.35 -16.56
CA GLN A 282 11.38 -8.95 -16.37
C GLN A 282 12.52 -8.01 -16.80
N VAL A 283 13.76 -8.33 -16.42
CA VAL A 283 14.94 -7.56 -16.85
C VAL A 283 15.11 -7.61 -18.37
N ALA A 284 15.02 -8.80 -18.98
CA ALA A 284 15.11 -8.96 -20.43
C ALA A 284 13.98 -8.23 -21.16
N ALA A 285 12.75 -8.31 -20.66
CA ALA A 285 11.60 -7.60 -21.23
C ALA A 285 11.77 -6.08 -21.13
N ARG A 286 12.27 -5.56 -19.99
CA ARG A 286 12.52 -4.12 -19.81
C ARG A 286 13.61 -3.62 -20.75
N GLN A 287 14.67 -4.40 -20.97
CA GLN A 287 15.72 -4.08 -21.94
C GLN A 287 15.20 -4.12 -23.38
N ALA A 288 14.44 -5.17 -23.74
CA ALA A 288 13.86 -5.31 -25.07
C ALA A 288 12.83 -4.21 -25.37
N GLY A 289 12.05 -3.80 -24.37
CA GLY A 289 11.06 -2.73 -24.47
C GLY A 289 11.65 -1.35 -24.78
N GLN A 290 12.98 -1.15 -24.63
CA GLN A 290 13.64 0.08 -25.07
C GLN A 290 13.78 0.18 -26.59
N GLY A 291 13.61 -0.93 -27.30
CA GLY A 291 13.63 -0.97 -28.77
C GLY A 291 12.23 -0.78 -29.38
N PRO A 292 12.15 -0.64 -30.72
CA PRO A 292 10.86 -0.51 -31.40
C PRO A 292 10.02 -1.79 -31.27
N ALA A 293 8.71 -1.64 -31.09
CA ALA A 293 7.80 -2.78 -31.07
C ALA A 293 7.56 -3.33 -32.50
N LEU A 294 8.20 -4.47 -32.79
CA LEU A 294 8.12 -5.18 -34.06
C LEU A 294 7.61 -6.61 -33.86
N THR A 295 6.69 -7.05 -34.70
CA THR A 295 6.31 -8.47 -34.80
C THR A 295 7.46 -9.30 -35.40
N ARG A 296 7.37 -10.63 -35.32
CA ARG A 296 8.40 -11.55 -35.84
C ARG A 296 8.61 -11.44 -37.37
N ASP A 297 7.61 -10.99 -38.10
CA ASP A 297 7.62 -10.72 -39.54
C ASP A 297 7.89 -9.24 -39.87
N GLY A 298 8.21 -8.41 -38.87
CA GLY A 298 8.70 -7.03 -39.07
C GLY A 298 7.61 -5.96 -39.13
N HIS A 299 6.35 -6.27 -38.82
CA HIS A 299 5.30 -5.27 -38.73
C HIS A 299 5.50 -4.41 -37.48
N ARG A 300 5.56 -3.09 -37.66
CA ARG A 300 5.69 -2.13 -36.57
C ARG A 300 4.33 -1.77 -35.99
N VAL A 301 4.25 -1.80 -34.67
CA VAL A 301 3.12 -1.30 -33.88
C VAL A 301 3.66 -0.26 -32.90
N GLU A 302 2.87 0.77 -32.61
CA GLU A 302 3.23 1.74 -31.58
C GLU A 302 2.75 1.24 -30.22
N VAL A 303 3.64 1.25 -29.23
CA VAL A 303 3.30 0.93 -27.83
C VAL A 303 3.44 2.21 -27.01
N ALA A 304 2.28 2.81 -26.70
CA ALA A 304 2.20 4.05 -25.94
C ALA A 304 1.54 3.82 -24.58
N ALA A 305 1.84 4.69 -23.61
CA ALA A 305 1.34 4.57 -22.24
C ALA A 305 0.08 5.43 -22.01
N ASN A 306 -0.76 4.96 -21.08
CA ASN A 306 -1.85 5.75 -20.51
C ASN A 306 -1.36 6.32 -19.19
N VAL A 307 -1.37 7.64 -19.05
CA VAL A 307 -0.80 8.35 -17.89
C VAL A 307 -1.77 9.40 -17.36
N ALA A 308 -1.51 9.87 -16.13
CA ALA A 308 -2.32 10.88 -15.46
C ALA A 308 -1.50 11.99 -14.80
N ASP A 309 -0.16 11.87 -14.78
CA ASP A 309 0.74 12.85 -14.17
C ASP A 309 2.20 12.67 -14.67
N VAL A 310 3.08 13.56 -14.22
CA VAL A 310 4.52 13.53 -14.54
C VAL A 310 5.20 12.26 -14.00
N ALA A 311 4.80 11.76 -12.83
CA ALA A 311 5.40 10.57 -12.23
C ALA A 311 5.12 9.30 -13.07
N SER A 312 3.87 9.10 -13.48
CA SER A 312 3.48 8.02 -14.38
C SER A 312 4.11 8.17 -15.78
N THR A 313 4.42 9.39 -16.21
CA THR A 313 5.16 9.65 -17.45
C THR A 313 6.61 9.17 -17.36
N HIS A 314 7.33 9.46 -16.27
CA HIS A 314 8.68 8.93 -16.06
C HIS A 314 8.68 7.40 -16.01
N ALA A 315 7.72 6.81 -15.29
CA ALA A 315 7.57 5.36 -15.24
C ALA A 315 7.33 4.76 -16.65
N ALA A 316 6.47 5.38 -17.46
CA ALA A 316 6.22 4.94 -18.83
C ALA A 316 7.50 4.89 -19.68
N LEU A 317 8.35 5.91 -19.60
CA LEU A 317 9.64 5.93 -20.29
C LEU A 317 10.59 4.85 -19.78
N GLU A 318 10.62 4.61 -18.48
CA GLU A 318 11.40 3.53 -17.86
C GLU A 318 11.00 2.13 -18.36
N TYR A 319 9.75 1.95 -18.77
CA TYR A 319 9.21 0.74 -19.39
C TYR A 319 9.31 0.73 -20.93
N GLY A 320 9.84 1.79 -21.53
CA GLY A 320 10.09 1.88 -22.97
C GLY A 320 8.91 2.39 -23.80
N ALA A 321 7.97 3.12 -23.20
CA ALA A 321 6.86 3.71 -23.95
C ALA A 321 7.36 4.61 -25.09
N GLU A 322 6.84 4.37 -26.30
CA GLU A 322 7.18 5.14 -27.51
C GLU A 322 6.48 6.50 -27.54
N GLY A 323 5.46 6.68 -26.70
CA GLY A 323 4.66 7.89 -26.56
C GLY A 323 3.65 7.78 -25.42
N ILE A 324 2.86 8.83 -25.24
CA ILE A 324 1.64 8.80 -24.42
C ILE A 324 0.44 8.65 -25.37
N GLY A 325 -0.24 7.51 -25.28
CA GLY A 325 -1.43 7.22 -26.07
C GLY A 325 -2.71 7.83 -25.49
N LEU A 326 -2.67 8.14 -24.19
CA LEU A 326 -3.75 8.81 -23.48
C LEU A 326 -3.21 9.51 -22.23
N LEU A 327 -3.14 10.84 -22.26
CA LEU A 327 -3.07 11.66 -21.06
C LEU A 327 -4.48 11.96 -20.61
N ARG A 328 -4.89 11.39 -19.47
CA ARG A 328 -6.14 11.76 -18.79
C ARG A 328 -5.95 13.12 -18.15
N THR A 329 -6.83 14.08 -18.41
CA THR A 329 -6.71 15.47 -17.93
C THR A 329 -7.54 15.73 -16.68
N GLU A 330 -8.40 14.78 -16.29
CA GLU A 330 -9.26 14.91 -15.12
C GLU A 330 -8.49 15.21 -13.82
N PHE A 331 -7.23 14.77 -13.69
CA PHE A 331 -6.39 15.05 -12.52
C PHE A 331 -6.16 16.55 -12.24
N LEU A 332 -6.36 17.42 -13.24
CA LEU A 332 -6.28 18.87 -13.10
C LEU A 332 -7.58 19.47 -12.57
N TYR A 333 -8.69 18.74 -12.67
CA TYR A 333 -10.04 19.22 -12.35
C TYR A 333 -10.67 18.50 -11.15
N LEU A 334 -10.09 17.41 -10.66
CA LEU A 334 -10.60 16.71 -9.48
C LEU A 334 -9.92 17.24 -8.20
N ASP A 335 -10.60 17.09 -7.07
CA ASP A 335 -10.12 17.41 -5.71
C ASP A 335 -9.65 18.85 -5.50
N ARG A 336 -10.37 19.81 -6.12
CA ARG A 336 -10.15 21.24 -5.93
C ARG A 336 -11.48 22.00 -5.81
N PRO A 337 -11.47 23.18 -5.15
CA PRO A 337 -12.69 23.99 -4.98
C PRO A 337 -13.06 24.80 -6.24
N THR A 338 -12.13 24.97 -7.19
CA THR A 338 -12.30 25.81 -8.37
C THR A 338 -11.67 25.17 -9.61
N MET A 339 -12.17 25.52 -10.79
CA MET A 339 -11.60 25.08 -12.06
C MET A 339 -10.13 25.49 -12.20
N PRO A 340 -9.24 24.63 -12.75
CA PRO A 340 -7.86 25.00 -13.03
C PRO A 340 -7.80 26.17 -14.00
N SER A 341 -6.91 27.13 -13.73
CA SER A 341 -6.62 28.21 -14.67
C SER A 341 -5.93 27.67 -15.93
N GLU A 342 -5.94 28.47 -16.99
CA GLU A 342 -5.16 28.17 -18.21
C GLU A 342 -3.66 28.00 -17.88
N GLU A 343 -3.12 28.88 -17.02
CA GLU A 343 -1.72 28.83 -16.59
C GLU A 343 -1.37 27.52 -15.88
N GLU A 344 -2.26 27.02 -15.00
CA GLU A 344 -2.06 25.73 -14.33
C GLU A 344 -2.08 24.56 -15.31
N GLN A 345 -2.99 24.60 -16.30
CA GLN A 345 -3.08 23.59 -17.34
C GLN A 345 -1.84 23.59 -18.22
N VAL A 346 -1.41 24.77 -18.69
CA VAL A 346 -0.19 24.94 -19.48
C VAL A 346 1.03 24.40 -18.73
N ALA A 347 1.20 24.78 -17.45
CA ALA A 347 2.32 24.31 -16.65
C ALA A 347 2.34 22.78 -16.52
N ALA A 348 1.18 22.15 -16.30
CA ALA A 348 1.08 20.70 -16.17
C ALA A 348 1.36 19.97 -17.49
N TYR A 349 0.78 20.42 -18.60
CA TYR A 349 1.00 19.82 -19.91
C TYR A 349 2.43 20.03 -20.40
N GLN A 350 3.00 21.21 -20.15
CA GLN A 350 4.38 21.51 -20.48
C GLN A 350 5.36 20.60 -19.72
N ALA A 351 5.16 20.41 -18.41
CA ALA A 351 5.98 19.50 -17.62
C ALA A 351 5.98 18.06 -18.17
N ILE A 352 4.84 17.58 -18.67
CA ILE A 352 4.73 16.24 -19.28
C ILE A 352 5.39 16.22 -20.66
N ALA A 353 5.14 17.23 -21.49
CA ALA A 353 5.73 17.34 -22.83
C ALA A 353 7.27 17.43 -22.77
N GLU A 354 7.82 18.17 -21.81
CA GLU A 354 9.26 18.28 -21.59
C GLU A 354 9.90 16.93 -21.24
N VAL A 355 9.23 16.09 -20.44
CA VAL A 355 9.70 14.73 -20.12
C VAL A 355 9.66 13.81 -21.34
N MET A 356 8.67 13.96 -22.21
CA MET A 356 8.51 13.11 -23.40
C MET A 356 9.44 13.49 -24.56
N ASP A 357 10.01 14.71 -24.54
CA ASP A 357 10.89 15.25 -25.58
C ASP A 357 10.21 15.19 -26.96
N GLN A 358 10.76 14.44 -27.92
CA GLN A 358 10.20 14.35 -29.29
C GLN A 358 9.08 13.31 -29.43
N ARG A 359 8.73 12.59 -28.35
CA ARG A 359 7.72 11.53 -28.41
C ARG A 359 6.29 12.10 -28.40
N PRO A 360 5.35 11.46 -29.11
CA PRO A 360 3.98 11.95 -29.18
C PRO A 360 3.27 11.90 -27.83
N VAL A 361 2.41 12.89 -27.59
CA VAL A 361 1.54 12.98 -26.41
C VAL A 361 0.11 13.24 -26.85
N ILE A 362 -0.76 12.25 -26.68
CA ILE A 362 -2.19 12.37 -26.97
C ILE A 362 -2.89 12.88 -25.72
N ILE A 363 -3.23 14.16 -25.70
CA ILE A 363 -3.96 14.78 -24.61
C ILE A 363 -5.45 14.63 -24.87
N ARG A 364 -6.16 13.93 -23.98
CA ARG A 364 -7.62 13.89 -24.03
C ARG A 364 -8.16 15.13 -23.32
N THR A 365 -9.07 15.84 -23.97
CA THR A 365 -9.82 16.93 -23.33
C THR A 365 -10.56 16.41 -22.10
N LEU A 366 -11.02 17.32 -21.24
CA LEU A 366 -11.73 16.95 -20.02
C LEU A 366 -12.86 15.95 -20.31
N ASP A 367 -12.78 14.80 -19.64
CA ASP A 367 -13.77 13.72 -19.68
C ASP A 367 -14.35 13.58 -18.27
N ILE A 368 -15.33 14.41 -17.94
CA ILE A 368 -15.98 14.45 -16.63
C ILE A 368 -17.48 14.26 -16.82
N GLY A 369 -18.09 13.41 -16.00
CA GLY A 369 -19.52 13.17 -15.97
C GLY A 369 -20.04 13.16 -14.53
N GLY A 370 -21.33 12.88 -14.35
CA GLY A 370 -21.99 12.88 -13.03
C GLY A 370 -21.43 11.88 -12.00
N ASP A 371 -20.57 10.94 -12.40
CA ASP A 371 -19.87 9.98 -11.53
C ASP A 371 -18.58 10.54 -10.92
N LYS A 372 -18.04 11.65 -11.45
CA LYS A 372 -16.78 12.27 -11.01
C LYS A 372 -17.06 13.62 -10.33
N PRO A 373 -16.88 13.74 -9.00
CA PRO A 373 -17.26 14.95 -8.26
C PRO A 373 -16.33 16.12 -8.57
N ALA A 374 -16.85 17.13 -9.27
CA ALA A 374 -16.22 18.45 -9.40
C ALA A 374 -17.24 19.54 -9.03
N PRO A 375 -17.24 20.02 -7.78
CA PRO A 375 -18.33 20.83 -7.20
C PRO A 375 -18.65 22.13 -7.94
N TYR A 376 -17.68 22.65 -8.69
CA TYR A 376 -17.79 23.87 -9.47
C TYR A 376 -18.33 23.65 -10.89
N PHE A 377 -18.50 22.40 -11.33
CA PHE A 377 -19.36 22.10 -12.45
C PHE A 377 -20.78 21.86 -11.91
N ALA A 378 -21.74 22.67 -12.35
CA ALA A 378 -23.15 22.52 -11.99
C ALA A 378 -23.79 21.35 -12.76
N ILE A 379 -23.20 20.17 -12.69
CA ILE A 379 -23.75 18.93 -13.25
C ILE A 379 -24.87 18.49 -12.30
N GLY A 380 -26.11 18.52 -12.79
CA GLY A 380 -27.26 18.08 -12.00
C GLY A 380 -27.17 16.59 -11.63
N GLN A 381 -28.07 16.12 -10.76
CA GLN A 381 -28.20 14.68 -10.55
C GLN A 381 -28.80 14.02 -11.79
N GLU A 382 -28.16 12.95 -12.25
CA GLU A 382 -28.63 12.15 -13.37
C GLU A 382 -29.01 10.76 -12.89
N LEU A 383 -30.04 10.18 -13.51
CA LEU A 383 -30.45 8.80 -13.23
C LEU A 383 -29.39 7.78 -13.67
N ASN A 384 -28.63 8.10 -14.73
CA ASN A 384 -27.52 7.29 -15.19
C ASN A 384 -26.40 8.17 -15.76
N PRO A 385 -25.42 8.56 -14.93
CA PRO A 385 -24.30 9.41 -15.34
C PRO A 385 -23.46 8.85 -16.50
N PHE A 386 -23.36 7.53 -16.65
CA PHE A 386 -22.59 6.91 -17.74
C PHE A 386 -23.24 7.07 -19.12
N LEU A 387 -24.53 7.40 -19.18
CA LEU A 387 -25.28 7.69 -20.40
C LEU A 387 -25.69 9.17 -20.47
N GLY A 388 -25.16 9.99 -19.57
CA GLY A 388 -25.55 11.37 -19.33
C GLY A 388 -24.56 12.39 -19.89
N TRP A 389 -24.46 13.52 -19.18
CA TRP A 389 -23.73 14.72 -19.59
C TRP A 389 -22.24 14.70 -19.25
#